data_AF-A0A0N9VXY7-F1
#
_entry.id   AF-A0A0N9VXY7-F1
#
_cell.length_a   1.000
_cell.length_b   1.000
_cell.length_c   1.000
_cell.angle_alpha   90.00
_cell.angle_beta   90.00
_cell.angle_gamma   90.00
#
_symmetry.space_group_name_H-M   'P 1'
#
loop_
_entity.id
_entity.type
_entity.pdbx_description
1 polymer ?
#
loop_
_entity_poly.entity_id
_entity_poly.type
_entity_poly.pdbx_seq_one_letter_code
_entity_poly.pdbx_strand_id
1 'polypeptide(L)'
;MSENLSESIQAVIKSLALGIPPSDRVIGDASRLVEDLFIDSMSLVELVLALNNAFGIELPEGEVEVWRTVQDVVDSVQRHIGNSP
;
A
#
# COMPACT_ATOMS: atom_id res chain seq x y z
N MET A 1 -14.03 11.90 2.51
CA MET A 1 -12.61 12.12 2.14
C MET A 1 -11.74 10.89 2.42
N SER A 2 -12.09 10.03 3.38
CA SER A 2 -11.35 8.79 3.69
C SER A 2 -11.51 7.67 2.65
N GLU A 3 -12.68 7.53 2.00
CA GLU A 3 -12.94 6.45 1.03
C GLU A 3 -12.01 6.47 -0.20
N ASN A 4 -11.46 7.63 -0.57
CA ASN A 4 -10.59 7.72 -1.76
C ASN A 4 -9.14 7.28 -1.48
N LEU A 5 -8.70 7.33 -0.22
CA LEU A 5 -7.33 7.04 0.16
C LEU A 5 -7.06 5.53 0.07
N SER A 6 -7.89 4.74 0.75
CA SER A 6 -7.79 3.28 0.73
C SER A 6 -7.97 2.75 -0.69
N GLU A 7 -8.93 3.27 -1.47
CA GLU A 7 -9.10 2.88 -2.88
C GLU A 7 -7.86 3.16 -3.73
N SER A 8 -7.24 4.34 -3.56
CA SER A 8 -6.02 4.70 -4.30
C SER A 8 -4.84 3.79 -3.92
N ILE A 9 -4.65 3.54 -2.63
CA ILE A 9 -3.58 2.64 -2.14
C ILE A 9 -3.82 1.22 -2.65
N GLN A 10 -5.05 0.72 -2.53
CA GLN A 10 -5.42 -0.59 -3.06
C GLN A 10 -5.19 -0.66 -4.56
N ALA A 11 -5.47 0.38 -5.34
CA ALA A 11 -5.21 0.40 -6.78
C ALA A 11 -3.71 0.28 -7.11
N VAL A 12 -2.84 0.98 -6.36
CA VAL A 12 -1.38 0.86 -6.53
C VAL A 12 -0.91 -0.56 -6.17
N ILE A 13 -1.37 -1.10 -5.04
CA ILE A 13 -1.04 -2.48 -4.63
C ILE A 13 -1.55 -3.50 -5.66
N LYS A 14 -2.76 -3.29 -6.20
CA LYS A 14 -3.31 -4.10 -7.32
C LYS A 14 -2.44 -3.99 -8.57
N SER A 15 -1.75 -2.89 -8.83
CA SER A 15 -0.88 -2.78 -10.01
C SER A 15 0.44 -3.54 -9.83
N LEU A 16 0.93 -3.65 -8.59
CA LEU A 16 2.23 -4.25 -8.27
C LEU A 16 2.12 -5.73 -7.96
N ALA A 17 0.99 -6.17 -7.42
CA ALA A 17 0.73 -7.58 -7.22
C ALA A 17 0.86 -8.30 -8.58
N LEU A 18 1.58 -9.42 -8.60
CA LEU A 18 1.77 -10.25 -9.79
C LEU A 18 0.93 -11.54 -9.64
N GLY A 19 0.37 -12.03 -10.74
CA GLY A 19 -0.25 -13.37 -10.78
C GLY A 19 -1.69 -13.51 -10.29
N ILE A 20 -2.40 -12.43 -9.96
CA ILE A 20 -3.84 -12.48 -9.66
C ILE A 20 -4.62 -11.75 -10.77
N PRO A 21 -5.59 -12.41 -11.44
CA PRO A 21 -6.39 -11.75 -12.47
C PRO A 21 -7.21 -10.60 -11.87
N PRO A 22 -7.37 -9.49 -12.61
CA PRO A 22 -8.03 -8.27 -12.10
C PRO A 22 -9.47 -8.50 -11.64
N SER A 23 -10.14 -9.53 -12.17
CA SER A 23 -11.51 -9.91 -11.80
C SER A 23 -11.62 -10.58 -10.42
N ASP A 24 -10.56 -11.20 -9.91
CA ASP A 24 -10.55 -11.91 -8.61
C ASP A 24 -9.71 -11.19 -7.54
N ARG A 25 -9.15 -10.00 -7.85
CA ARG A 25 -8.42 -9.17 -6.89
C ARG A 25 -9.35 -8.48 -5.89
N VAL A 26 -9.93 -9.26 -4.99
CA VAL A 26 -10.52 -8.73 -3.76
C VAL A 26 -9.37 -8.43 -2.81
N ILE A 27 -8.88 -7.19 -2.86
CA ILE A 27 -7.93 -6.68 -1.87
C ILE A 27 -8.75 -6.10 -0.73
N GLY A 28 -8.72 -6.79 0.41
CA GLY A 28 -9.26 -6.29 1.66
C GLY A 28 -8.17 -5.70 2.53
N ASP A 29 -8.57 -4.95 3.55
CA ASP A 29 -7.64 -4.33 4.49
C ASP A 29 -6.79 -5.37 5.24
N ALA A 30 -7.38 -6.53 5.52
CA ALA A 30 -6.69 -7.67 6.14
C ALA A 30 -5.83 -8.49 5.17
N SER A 31 -5.84 -8.21 3.86
CA SER A 31 -5.04 -8.95 2.88
C SER A 31 -3.56 -8.78 3.16
N ARG A 32 -2.84 -9.89 3.17
CA ARG A 32 -1.40 -9.92 3.45
C ARG A 32 -0.60 -9.59 2.20
N LEU A 33 0.32 -8.64 2.31
CA LEU A 33 1.10 -8.16 1.17
C LEU A 33 1.88 -9.29 0.49
N VAL A 34 2.59 -10.11 1.28
CA VAL A 34 3.43 -11.19 0.74
C VAL A 34 2.63 -12.45 0.43
N GLU A 35 1.78 -12.89 1.35
CA GLU A 35 1.11 -14.22 1.27
C GLU A 35 -0.10 -14.20 0.34
N ASP A 36 -0.91 -13.14 0.36
CA ASP A 36 -2.15 -13.08 -0.43
C ASP A 36 -1.96 -12.31 -1.74
N LEU A 37 -1.12 -11.26 -1.72
CA LEU A 37 -0.95 -10.34 -2.84
C LEU A 37 0.35 -10.56 -3.62
N PHE A 38 1.20 -11.48 -3.16
CA PHE A 38 2.48 -11.81 -3.79
C PHE A 38 3.38 -10.58 -4.03
N ILE A 39 3.30 -9.59 -3.14
CA ILE A 39 4.20 -8.43 -3.12
C ILE A 39 5.52 -8.89 -2.52
N ASP A 40 6.58 -8.91 -3.32
CA ASP A 40 7.93 -9.20 -2.86
C ASP A 40 8.67 -7.91 -2.44
N SER A 41 9.91 -8.05 -1.98
CA SER A 41 10.74 -6.92 -1.54
C SER A 41 10.98 -5.86 -2.63
N MET A 42 11.06 -6.24 -3.91
CA MET A 42 11.20 -5.26 -5.00
C MET A 42 9.90 -4.49 -5.20
N SER A 43 8.76 -5.19 -5.25
CA SER A 43 7.44 -4.56 -5.33
C SER A 43 7.12 -3.67 -4.12
N LEU A 44 7.63 -3.99 -2.92
CA LEU A 44 7.53 -3.11 -1.76
C LEU A 44 8.25 -1.77 -1.97
N VAL A 45 9.47 -1.79 -2.54
CA VAL A 45 10.21 -0.55 -2.84
C VAL A 45 9.45 0.31 -3.86
N GLU A 46 8.89 -0.32 -4.90
CA GLU A 46 8.07 0.38 -5.89
C GLU A 46 6.78 0.95 -5.28
N LEU A 47 6.12 0.17 -4.40
CA LEU A 47 4.93 0.61 -3.67
C LEU A 47 5.22 1.86 -2.84
N VAL A 48 6.29 1.85 -2.05
CA VAL A 48 6.70 2.99 -1.23
C VAL A 48 6.97 4.22 -2.09
N LEU A 49 7.72 4.06 -3.18
CA LEU A 49 8.04 5.17 -4.08
C LEU A 49 6.77 5.75 -4.73
N ALA A 50 5.85 4.89 -5.16
CA ALA A 50 4.58 5.30 -5.74
C ALA A 50 3.71 6.05 -4.73
N LEU A 51 3.61 5.56 -3.49
CA LEU A 51 2.86 6.21 -2.41
C LEU A 51 3.47 7.56 -2.01
N ASN A 52 4.80 7.60 -1.82
CA ASN A 52 5.52 8.83 -1.48
C ASN A 52 5.28 9.91 -2.54
N ASN A 53 5.37 9.56 -3.82
CA ASN A 53 5.13 10.50 -4.91
C ASN A 53 3.63 10.88 -5.06
N ALA A 54 2.72 9.91 -4.95
CA ALA A 54 1.29 10.14 -5.12
C ALA A 54 0.70 11.03 -4.03
N PHE A 55 1.19 10.88 -2.79
CA PHE A 55 0.66 11.61 -1.62
C PHE A 55 1.59 12.71 -1.12
N GLY A 56 2.78 12.87 -1.70
CA GLY A 56 3.78 13.86 -1.26
C GLY A 56 4.30 13.59 0.15
N ILE A 57 4.42 12.31 0.54
CA ILE A 57 4.88 11.87 1.85
C ILE A 57 6.25 11.19 1.75
N GLU A 58 6.88 10.95 2.90
CA GLU A 58 8.14 10.21 2.99
C GLU A 58 8.01 9.12 4.05
N LEU A 59 7.77 7.89 3.59
CA LEU A 59 7.65 6.73 4.46
C LEU A 59 9.04 6.15 4.78
N PRO A 60 9.43 6.06 6.07
CA PRO A 60 10.74 5.55 6.45
C PRO A 60 10.81 4.03 6.34
N GLU A 61 11.99 3.50 5.99
CA GLU A 61 12.22 2.06 5.79
C GLU A 61 11.77 1.22 6.98
N GLY A 62 12.02 1.67 8.22
CA GLY A 62 11.61 0.95 9.43
C GLY A 62 10.09 0.80 9.59
N GLU A 63 9.28 1.68 8.99
CA GLU A 63 7.82 1.50 8.95
C GLU A 63 7.40 0.53 7.85
N VAL A 64 8.08 0.59 6.70
CA VAL A 64 7.82 -0.29 5.55
C VAL A 64 8.17 -1.74 5.90
N GLU A 65 9.27 -1.97 6.62
CA GLU A 65 9.72 -3.31 7.04
C GLU A 65 8.71 -4.02 7.95
N VAL A 66 7.89 -3.27 8.68
CA VAL A 66 6.86 -3.85 9.57
C VAL A 66 5.53 -4.08 8.88
N TRP A 67 5.34 -3.62 7.63
CA TRP A 67 4.08 -3.84 6.91
C TRP A 67 3.81 -5.33 6.68
N ARG A 68 2.61 -5.77 7.06
CA ARG A 68 2.13 -7.13 6.84
C ARG A 68 0.88 -7.17 5.98
N THR A 69 0.00 -6.21 6.17
CA THR A 69 -1.32 -6.12 5.57
C THR A 69 -1.52 -4.82 4.81
N VAL A 70 -2.56 -4.77 3.98
CA VAL A 70 -2.97 -3.54 3.28
C VAL A 70 -3.34 -2.44 4.27
N GLN A 71 -3.99 -2.79 5.40
CA GLN A 71 -4.32 -1.85 6.45
C GLN A 71 -3.07 -1.15 7.00
N ASP A 72 -1.96 -1.87 7.21
CA ASP A 72 -0.72 -1.28 7.71
C ASP A 72 -0.21 -0.16 6.78
N VAL A 73 -0.31 -0.39 5.46
CA VAL A 73 0.06 0.59 4.44
C VAL A 73 -0.88 1.81 4.51
N VAL A 74 -2.19 1.57 4.56
CA VAL A 74 -3.20 2.63 4.64
C VAL A 74 -2.98 3.49 5.89
N ASP A 75 -2.76 2.86 7.05
CA ASP A 75 -2.54 3.53 8.31
C ASP A 75 -1.23 4.33 8.32
N SER A 76 -0.15 3.80 7.74
CA SER A 76 1.11 4.53 7.57
C SER A 76 0.92 5.78 6.71
N VAL A 77 0.31 5.62 5.53
CA VAL A 77 0.07 6.73 4.60
C VAL A 77 -0.84 7.78 5.24
N GLN A 78 -1.96 7.36 5.85
CA GLN A 78 -2.92 8.25 6.49
C GLN A 78 -2.28 9.07 7.63
N ARG A 79 -1.39 8.45 8.42
CA ARG A 79 -0.66 9.13 9.48
C ARG A 79 0.27 10.23 8.95
N HIS A 80 0.83 10.06 7.75
CA HIS A 80 1.72 11.06 7.15
C HIS A 80 0.94 12.17 6.41
N ILE A 81 -0.15 11.84 5.72
CA ILE A 81 -1.00 12.83 5.04
C ILE A 81 -1.69 13.75 6.06
N GLY A 82 -2.19 13.18 7.17
CA GLY A 82 -2.92 13.92 8.21
C GLY A 82 -2.04 14.82 9.10
N ASN A 83 -0.70 14.71 8.97
CA ASN A 83 0.27 15.48 9.74
C ASN A 83 0.97 16.58 8.93
N SER A 84 0.57 16.82 7.67
CA SER A 84 0.98 18.02 6.95
C SER A 84 0.16 19.23 7.44
N PRO A 85 0.79 20.22 8.11
CA PRO A 85 0.12 21.45 8.53
C PRO A 85 -0.30 22.35 7.36
#